data_AF-A0A7Y2Z5F0-F1
#
_entry.id   AF-A0A7Y2Z5F0-F1
#
_cell.length_a   1.000
_cell.length_b   1.000
_cell.length_c   1.000
_cell.angle_alpha   90.00
_cell.angle_beta   90.00
_cell.angle_gamma   90.00
#
_symmetry.space_group_name_H-M   'P 1'
#
loop_
_entity.id
_entity.type
_entity.pdbx_description
1 polymer ?
#
loop_
_entity_poly.entity_id
_entity_poly.type
_entity_poly.pdbx_seq_one_letter_code
_entity_poly.pdbx_strand_id
1 'polypeptide(L)'
;MSAVEPILEDNKDRFVIFPIQHHDIWEWYKKSEASFWTAEEIDLHQDLTDWTNKLNDDERYFIKHILAFFAASDGIVNENLAENFVNEVQYSEAKF
;
A
#
# COMPACT_ATOMS: atom_id res chain seq x y z
N MET A 1 -25.53 21.53 -5.12
CA MET A 1 -24.96 20.77 -6.25
C MET A 1 -23.66 20.17 -5.75
N SER A 2 -23.39 18.90 -6.04
CA SER A 2 -22.07 18.31 -5.73
C SER A 2 -20.98 19.18 -6.35
N ALA A 3 -19.88 19.41 -5.65
CA ALA A 3 -18.70 20.00 -6.26
C ALA A 3 -18.24 19.08 -7.40
N VAL A 4 -17.77 19.67 -8.49
CA VAL A 4 -17.12 18.92 -9.57
C VAL A 4 -15.70 18.64 -9.12
N GLU A 5 -15.34 17.37 -9.04
CA GLU A 5 -14.02 16.91 -8.62
C GLU A 5 -13.23 16.45 -9.85
N PRO A 6 -12.26 17.24 -10.34
CA PRO A 6 -11.56 16.94 -11.60
C PRO A 6 -10.80 15.62 -11.58
N ILE A 7 -10.40 15.13 -10.41
CA ILE A 7 -9.74 13.82 -10.24
C ILE A 7 -10.65 12.64 -10.56
N LEU A 8 -11.97 12.84 -10.58
CA LEU A 8 -12.97 11.80 -10.86
C LEU A 8 -13.55 11.90 -12.28
N GLU A 9 -13.11 12.87 -13.09
CA GLU A 9 -13.61 13.08 -14.45
C GLU A 9 -12.89 12.17 -15.46
N ASP A 10 -13.67 11.49 -16.31
CA ASP A 10 -13.15 10.63 -17.38
C ASP A 10 -12.12 11.36 -18.26
N ASN A 11 -10.89 10.86 -18.31
CA ASN A 11 -9.81 11.43 -19.12
C ASN A 11 -9.53 10.56 -20.36
N LYS A 12 -10.37 10.71 -21.40
CA LYS A 12 -10.30 9.91 -22.64
C LYS A 12 -9.18 10.31 -23.59
N ASP A 13 -8.58 11.48 -23.39
CA ASP A 13 -7.61 12.07 -24.32
C ASP A 13 -6.15 11.75 -23.96
N ARG A 14 -5.91 11.09 -22.81
CA ARG A 14 -4.57 10.78 -22.30
C ARG A 14 -4.32 9.29 -22.15
N PHE A 15 -3.74 8.70 -23.20
CA PHE A 15 -3.37 7.28 -23.24
C PHE A 15 -1.95 7.00 -22.73
N VAL A 16 -1.11 8.04 -22.62
CA VAL A 16 0.29 7.92 -22.19
C VAL A 16 0.57 8.85 -21.02
N ILE A 17 1.47 8.43 -20.12
CA ILE A 17 1.80 9.17 -18.89
C ILE A 17 2.53 10.49 -19.17
N PHE A 18 3.27 10.59 -20.27
CA PHE A 18 4.00 11.82 -20.60
C PHE A 18 3.22 12.73 -21.56
N PRO A 19 3.28 14.06 -21.36
CA PRO A 19 3.94 14.77 -20.26
C PRO A 19 3.21 14.61 -18.91
N ILE A 20 3.96 14.68 -17.80
CA ILE A 20 3.39 14.66 -16.45
C ILE A 20 2.58 15.94 -16.23
N GLN A 21 1.38 15.82 -15.66
CA GLN A 21 0.48 16.92 -15.33
C GLN A 21 0.41 17.14 -13.81
N HIS A 22 0.38 16.05 -13.04
CA HIS A 22 0.31 16.08 -11.57
C HIS A 22 1.65 15.68 -10.96
N HIS A 23 2.57 16.65 -10.93
CA HIS A 23 3.95 16.44 -10.44
C HIS A 23 3.99 16.06 -8.95
N ASP A 24 3.11 16.62 -8.14
CA ASP A 24 2.95 16.30 -6.73
C ASP A 24 2.60 14.82 -6.51
N ILE A 25 1.66 14.28 -7.28
CA ILE A 25 1.28 12.86 -7.24
C ILE A 25 2.42 11.99 -7.78
N TRP A 26 3.02 12.39 -8.90
CA TRP A 26 4.12 11.66 -9.51
C TRP A 26 5.35 11.56 -8.60
N GLU A 27 5.66 12.62 -7.84
CA GLU A 27 6.72 12.60 -6.84
C GLU A 27 6.46 11.57 -5.74
N TRP A 28 5.21 11.42 -5.28
CA TRP A 28 4.84 10.40 -4.31
C TRP A 28 4.95 8.99 -4.88
N TYR A 29 4.51 8.78 -6.12
CA TYR A 29 4.74 7.52 -6.82
C TYR A 29 6.24 7.18 -6.87
N LYS A 30 7.10 8.13 -7.27
CA LYS A 30 8.55 7.90 -7.31
C LYS A 30 9.18 7.66 -5.94
N LYS A 31 8.67 8.29 -4.88
CA LYS A 31 9.08 7.97 -3.49
C LYS A 31 8.67 6.55 -3.09
N SER A 32 7.47 6.11 -3.48
CA SER A 32 7.00 4.74 -3.25
C SER A 32 7.84 3.73 -4.01
N GLU A 33 8.11 3.95 -5.31
CA GLU A 33 8.97 3.12 -6.15
C GLU A 33 10.39 3.00 -5.56
N ALA A 34 10.94 4.10 -5.05
CA ALA A 34 12.25 4.11 -4.37
C ALA A 34 12.26 3.37 -3.02
N SER A 35 11.09 3.02 -2.48
CA SER A 35 10.91 2.28 -1.23
C SER A 35 10.56 0.80 -1.46
N PHE A 36 10.75 0.30 -2.68
CA PHE A 36 10.51 -1.10 -3.01
C PHE A 36 11.47 -2.03 -2.25
N TRP A 37 10.92 -3.09 -1.68
CA TRP A 37 11.65 -4.18 -1.02
C TRP A 37 10.85 -5.49 -1.15
N THR A 38 11.52 -6.64 -1.05
CA THR A 38 10.87 -7.96 -1.06
C THR A 38 10.98 -8.66 0.30
N ALA A 39 10.05 -9.58 0.58
CA ALA A 39 10.01 -10.31 1.85
C ALA A 39 11.32 -11.06 2.17
N GLU A 40 12.03 -11.52 1.13
CA GLU A 40 13.31 -12.21 1.23
C GLU A 40 14.46 -11.32 1.71
N GLU A 41 14.31 -10.00 1.68
CA GLU A 41 15.30 -9.06 2.22
C GLU A 41 15.30 -9.02 3.76
N ILE A 42 14.29 -9.58 4.41
CA ILE A 42 14.20 -9.66 5.88
C ILE A 42 14.76 -11.02 6.36
N ASP A 43 15.87 -10.98 7.09
CA ASP A 43 16.41 -12.16 7.78
C ASP A 43 15.66 -12.42 9.09
N LEU A 44 14.93 -13.53 9.15
CA LEU A 44 14.16 -13.98 10.31
C LEU A 44 14.86 -15.08 11.13
N HIS A 45 16.13 -15.40 10.84
CA HIS A 45 16.82 -16.52 11.48
C HIS A 45 16.93 -16.35 13.01
N GLN A 46 17.29 -15.15 13.46
CA GLN A 46 17.48 -14.85 14.88
C GLN A 46 16.14 -14.78 15.63
N ASP A 47 15.07 -14.39 14.95
CA ASP A 47 13.73 -14.19 15.54
C ASP A 47 13.19 -15.47 16.19
N LEU A 48 13.45 -16.65 15.61
CA LEU A 48 13.03 -17.93 16.19
C LEU A 48 13.69 -18.21 17.55
N THR A 49 14.97 -17.83 17.69
CA THR A 49 15.71 -17.99 18.94
C THR A 49 15.14 -17.06 20.00
N ASP A 50 14.87 -15.81 19.64
CA ASP A 50 14.35 -14.80 20.55
C ASP A 50 12.90 -15.13 20.97
N TRP A 51 12.10 -15.58 20.01
CA TRP A 51 10.74 -16.06 20.22
C TRP A 51 10.65 -17.18 21.27
N THR A 52 11.58 -18.14 21.21
CA THR A 52 11.58 -19.33 22.05
C THR A 52 12.22 -19.08 23.41
N ASN A 53 13.35 -18.35 23.44
CA ASN A 53 14.22 -18.31 24.62
C ASN A 53 14.17 -16.98 25.39
N LYS A 54 13.70 -15.88 24.78
CA LYS A 54 13.69 -14.56 25.41
C LYS A 54 12.31 -14.07 25.79
N LEU A 55 11.29 -14.42 25.01
CA LEU A 55 9.90 -14.02 25.29
C LEU A 55 9.22 -14.94 26.30
N ASN A 56 8.30 -14.38 27.07
CA ASN A 56 7.36 -15.14 27.89
C ASN A 56 6.06 -15.46 27.13
N ASP A 57 5.16 -16.22 27.75
CA ASP A 57 3.91 -16.66 27.10
C ASP A 57 2.95 -15.50 26.79
N ASP A 58 2.88 -14.48 27.65
CA ASP A 58 2.00 -13.32 27.46
C ASP A 58 2.50 -12.44 26.31
N GLU A 59 3.82 -12.23 26.19
CA GLU A 59 4.44 -11.49 25.08
C GLU A 59 4.21 -12.21 23.74
N ARG A 60 4.42 -13.53 23.70
CA ARG A 60 4.12 -14.34 22.51
C ARG A 60 2.64 -14.30 22.15
N TYR A 61 1.76 -14.40 23.15
CA TYR A 61 0.32 -14.31 22.93
C TYR A 61 -0.05 -12.96 22.31
N PHE A 62 0.46 -11.86 22.86
CA PHE A 62 0.25 -10.52 22.34
C PHE A 62 0.72 -10.37 20.88
N ILE A 63 1.97 -10.76 20.58
CA ILE A 63 2.54 -10.64 19.23
C ILE A 63 1.76 -11.49 18.22
N LYS A 64 1.36 -12.73 18.58
CA LYS A 64 0.53 -13.57 17.71
C LYS A 64 -0.78 -12.89 17.30
N HIS A 65 -1.45 -12.21 18.24
CA HIS A 65 -2.73 -11.56 17.96
C HIS A 65 -2.55 -10.34 17.06
N ILE A 66 -1.47 -9.57 17.26
CA ILE A 66 -1.13 -8.44 16.39
C ILE A 66 -0.82 -8.94 14.97
N LEU A 67 -0.01 -10.00 14.83
CA LEU A 67 0.29 -10.57 13.52
C LEU A 67 -0.96 -11.12 12.82
N ALA A 68 -1.85 -11.80 13.55
CA ALA A 68 -3.12 -12.29 13.00
C ALA A 68 -4.03 -11.15 12.54
N PHE A 69 -4.05 -10.02 13.26
CA PHE A 69 -4.81 -8.84 12.85
C PHE A 69 -4.27 -8.22 11.55
N PHE A 70 -2.94 -8.06 11.44
CA PHE A 70 -2.33 -7.52 10.22
C PHE A 70 -2.58 -8.44 9.02
N ALA A 71 -2.37 -9.75 9.18
CA ALA A 71 -2.56 -10.75 8.11
C ALA A 71 -3.98 -10.73 7.50
N ALA A 72 -5.01 -10.39 8.28
CA ALA A 72 -6.38 -10.24 7.78
C ALA A 72 -6.65 -8.84 7.21
N SER A 73 -6.13 -7.79 7.86
CA SER A 73 -6.46 -6.40 7.54
C SER A 73 -5.90 -5.96 6.18
N ASP A 74 -4.72 -6.45 5.80
CA ASP A 74 -4.08 -6.07 4.53
C ASP A 74 -4.95 -6.42 3.31
N GLY A 75 -5.68 -7.54 3.38
CA GLY A 75 -6.60 -7.95 2.31
C GLY A 75 -7.76 -6.98 2.10
N ILE A 76 -8.37 -6.52 3.20
CA ILE A 76 -9.52 -5.60 3.17
C ILE A 76 -9.12 -4.24 2.59
N VAL A 77 -7.94 -3.74 2.95
CA VAL A 77 -7.42 -2.47 2.42
C VAL A 77 -7.14 -2.59 0.91
N ASN A 78 -6.52 -3.69 0.48
CA ASN A 78 -6.23 -3.94 -0.92
C ASN A 78 -7.50 -4.08 -1.77
N GLU A 79 -8.55 -4.71 -1.25
CA GLU A 79 -9.86 -4.81 -1.93
C GLU A 79 -10.43 -3.42 -2.19
N ASN A 80 -10.44 -2.54 -1.19
CA ASN A 80 -10.94 -1.17 -1.37
C ASN A 80 -10.08 -0.36 -2.35
N LEU A 81 -8.75 -0.51 -2.34
CA LEU A 81 -7.87 0.16 -3.29
C LEU A 81 -8.15 -0.30 -4.73
N ALA A 82 -8.24 -1.62 -4.95
CA ALA A 82 -8.41 -2.21 -6.27
C ALA A 82 -9.82 -2.02 -6.85
N GLU A 83 -10.85 -2.19 -6.04
CA GLU A 83 -12.25 -2.13 -6.51
C GLU A 83 -12.80 -0.71 -6.58
N ASN A 84 -12.39 0.17 -5.66
CA ASN A 84 -12.92 1.53 -5.61
C ASN A 84 -11.90 2.54 -6.16
N PHE A 85 -10.79 2.78 -5.45
CA PHE A 85 -9.92 3.91 -5.77
C PHE A 85 -9.25 3.84 -7.15
N VAL A 86 -8.78 2.65 -7.57
CA VAL A 86 -8.18 2.48 -8.91
C VAL A 86 -9.17 2.74 -10.04
N ASN A 87 -10.46 2.45 -9.80
CA ASN A 87 -11.53 2.63 -10.79
C ASN A 87 -12.08 4.06 -10.82
N GLU A 88 -12.24 4.70 -9.66
CA GLU A 88 -12.85 6.02 -9.53
C GLU A 88 -11.90 7.16 -9.88
N VAL A 89 -10.64 7.09 -9.45
CA VAL A 89 -9.63 8.12 -9.74
C VAL A 89 -9.26 8.05 -11.22
N GLN A 90 -9.20 9.19 -11.91
CA GLN A 90 -8.94 9.25 -13.35
C GLN A 90 -7.57 9.84 -13.71
N TYR A 91 -6.87 10.45 -12.77
CA TYR A 91 -5.51 10.93 -13.00
C TYR A 91 -4.55 9.76 -13.23
N SER A 92 -3.85 9.78 -14.36
CA SER A 92 -2.96 8.68 -14.74
C SER A 92 -1.84 8.51 -13.70
N GLU A 93 -1.27 9.59 -13.17
CA GLU A 93 -0.21 9.58 -12.15
C GLU A 93 -0.61 8.87 -10.85
N ALA A 94 -1.90 8.82 -10.52
CA ALA A 94 -2.40 8.14 -9.32
C ALA A 94 -2.65 6.63 -9.54
N LYS A 95 -2.58 6.15 -10.79
CA LYS A 95 -2.76 4.74 -11.16
C LYS A 95 -1.45 3.98 -11.37
N PHE A 96 -0.32 4.67 -11.32
CA PHE A 96 1.02 4.07 -11.47
C PHE A 96 1.62 3.70 -10.12
#